data_AF-A0ABD4UEJ0-F1
#
_entry.id   AF-A0ABD4UEJ0-F1
#
_cell.length_a   1.000
_cell.length_b   1.000
_cell.length_c   1.000
_cell.angle_alpha   90.00
_cell.angle_beta   90.00
_cell.angle_gamma   90.00
#
_symmetry.space_group_name_H-M   'P 1'
#
loop_
_entity.id
_entity.type
_entity.pdbx_description
1 polymer ?
#
loop_
_entity_poly.entity_id
_entity_poly.type
_entity_poly.pdbx_seq_one_letter_code
_entity_poly.pdbx_strand_id
1 'polypeptide(L)'
;MNLKSTLGLFALCGALMFGYCATASADIPSVSANAKVVQITLSIKSDKGDKATSVVLTAADGVSTNVDEHTSISYVSAIAPCKDNPTKNCVSYADLKTGFDFGVLPRVLPNGDVLLDLVYDSARLNSMRDFKADIGTIQLPDVSKNGFKSAVKVKAGVETVVNSASDASGKQDVVVTVKLVDPKTGAAI
;
A
#
# COMPACT_ATOMS: atom_id res chain seq x y z
N MET A 1 -25.02 -16.51 40.24
CA MET A 1 -23.88 -16.60 41.19
C MET A 1 -22.59 -16.35 40.41
N ASN A 2 -21.88 -15.31 40.84
CA ASN A 2 -20.47 -14.94 40.62
C ASN A 2 -19.93 -14.54 39.22
N LEU A 3 -19.80 -13.21 39.08
CA LEU A 3 -18.74 -12.46 38.41
C LEU A 3 -17.32 -12.96 38.77
N LYS A 4 -16.40 -12.86 37.78
CA LYS A 4 -14.99 -12.40 37.87
C LYS A 4 -14.55 -12.09 36.43
N SER A 5 -14.54 -10.84 35.96
CA SER A 5 -13.43 -9.87 36.04
C SER A 5 -12.03 -10.46 35.87
N THR A 6 -11.40 -10.17 34.73
CA THR A 6 -9.94 -10.06 34.63
C THR A 6 -9.62 -8.91 33.68
N LEU A 7 -9.35 -7.74 34.28
CA LEU A 7 -8.58 -6.68 33.64
C LEU A 7 -7.18 -7.21 33.32
N GLY A 8 -6.72 -7.01 32.08
CA GLY A 8 -5.32 -7.04 31.69
C GLY A 8 -4.96 -5.68 31.09
N LEU A 9 -4.26 -4.87 31.88
CA LEU A 9 -3.76 -3.53 31.60
C LEU A 9 -2.36 -3.63 31.00
N PHE A 10 -2.05 -2.95 29.88
CA PHE A 10 -0.78 -2.34 29.42
C PHE A 10 -1.02 -1.89 27.96
N ALA A 11 -0.74 -0.68 27.48
CA ALA A 11 0.28 0.29 27.88
C ALA A 11 -0.21 1.75 27.74
N LEU A 12 0.25 2.59 28.67
CA LEU A 12 0.34 4.05 28.53
C LEU A 12 1.29 4.37 27.36
N CYS A 13 0.88 5.27 26.46
CA CYS A 13 1.82 6.13 25.76
C CYS A 13 1.25 7.56 25.78
N GLY A 14 1.88 8.41 26.58
CA GLY A 14 1.57 9.83 26.70
C GLY A 14 1.86 10.56 25.39
N ALA A 15 1.05 11.59 25.14
CA ALA A 15 1.12 12.47 23.99
C ALA A 15 2.47 13.19 23.88
N LEU A 16 2.99 13.32 22.65
CA LEU A 16 3.35 14.60 22.02
C LEU A 16 3.86 14.36 20.58
N MET A 17 3.31 15.16 19.66
CA MET A 17 3.77 15.44 18.28
C MET A 17 3.43 14.42 17.18
N PHE A 18 2.35 14.75 16.45
CA PHE A 18 2.07 14.43 15.04
C PHE A 18 2.83 13.24 14.41
N GLY A 19 2.24 12.06 14.54
CA GLY A 19 2.52 10.90 13.70
C GLY A 19 1.27 10.02 13.67
N TYR A 20 0.47 10.13 12.61
CA TYR A 20 -0.65 9.22 12.39
C TYR A 20 -0.09 7.80 12.20
N CYS A 21 -0.14 6.98 13.25
CA CYS A 21 -0.01 5.54 13.12
C CYS A 21 -1.42 5.01 12.81
N ALA A 22 -1.77 4.94 11.53
CA ALA A 22 -3.01 4.28 11.13
C ALA A 22 -2.80 2.77 11.33
N THR A 23 -3.11 2.25 12.52
CA THR A 23 -3.27 0.81 12.72
C THR A 23 -4.61 0.41 12.12
N ALA A 24 -4.63 0.18 10.80
CA ALA A 24 -5.73 -0.55 10.18
C ALA A 24 -5.59 -2.02 10.59
N SER A 25 -6.21 -2.39 11.70
CA SER A 25 -6.48 -3.80 12.00
C SER A 25 -7.62 -4.22 11.10
N ALA A 26 -7.31 -4.80 9.95
CA ALA A 26 -8.32 -5.49 9.16
C ALA A 26 -8.87 -6.66 10.00
N ASP A 27 -10.18 -6.68 10.22
CA ASP A 27 -10.87 -7.80 10.86
C ASP A 27 -10.48 -9.09 10.16
N ILE A 28 -9.98 -10.07 10.92
CA ILE A 28 -9.67 -11.40 10.40
C ILE A 28 -11.03 -11.99 9.97
N PRO A 29 -11.26 -12.31 8.68
CA PRO A 29 -12.49 -12.95 8.25
C PRO A 29 -12.70 -14.22 9.06
N SER A 30 -13.94 -14.61 9.37
CA SER A 30 -14.23 -15.80 10.19
C SER A 30 -13.74 -17.07 9.50
N VAL A 31 -12.47 -17.43 9.71
CA VAL A 31 -11.86 -18.63 9.14
C VAL A 31 -12.09 -19.79 10.12
N SER A 32 -12.32 -21.00 9.58
CA SER A 32 -12.44 -22.20 10.41
C SER A 32 -11.22 -22.31 11.35
N ALA A 33 -11.39 -22.85 12.56
CA ALA A 33 -10.32 -22.95 13.56
C ALA A 33 -9.07 -23.74 13.11
N ASN A 34 -9.12 -24.41 11.95
CA ASN A 34 -8.03 -25.19 11.36
C ASN A 34 -7.43 -24.53 10.10
N ALA A 35 -7.88 -23.35 9.71
CA ALA A 35 -7.35 -22.67 8.55
C ALA A 35 -5.97 -22.08 8.86
N LYS A 36 -5.00 -22.32 7.98
CA LYS A 36 -3.69 -21.67 8.07
C LYS A 36 -3.87 -20.20 7.71
N VAL A 37 -3.36 -19.30 8.55
CA VAL A 37 -3.39 -17.86 8.31
C VAL A 37 -1.97 -17.40 8.03
N VAL A 38 -1.85 -16.56 7.00
CA VAL A 38 -0.57 -15.99 6.55
C VAL A 38 -0.63 -14.48 6.77
N GLN A 39 0.31 -13.99 7.56
CA GLN A 39 0.59 -12.57 7.66
C GLN A 39 1.67 -12.22 6.62
N ILE A 40 1.35 -11.32 5.70
CA ILE A 40 2.19 -10.89 4.60
C ILE A 40 2.58 -9.44 4.85
N THR A 41 3.87 -9.17 4.95
CA THR A 41 4.42 -7.82 4.99
C THR A 41 4.93 -7.47 3.60
N LEU A 42 4.30 -6.48 2.97
CA LEU A 42 4.80 -5.83 1.77
C LEU A 42 5.69 -4.66 2.19
N SER A 43 6.88 -4.55 1.60
CA SER A 43 7.76 -3.39 1.79
C SER A 43 8.25 -2.88 0.45
N ILE A 44 8.02 -1.60 0.18
CA ILE A 44 8.49 -0.89 -1.00
C ILE A 44 9.75 -0.13 -0.60
N LYS A 45 10.92 -0.64 -0.99
CA LYS A 45 12.23 -0.06 -0.65
C LYS A 45 12.73 0.78 -1.84
N SER A 46 13.00 2.07 -1.63
CA SER A 46 13.60 2.95 -2.65
C SER A 46 15.05 3.24 -2.29
N ASP A 47 15.94 3.26 -3.28
CA ASP A 47 17.35 3.60 -3.09
C ASP A 47 17.61 5.12 -2.89
N LYS A 48 16.69 5.97 -3.36
CA LYS A 48 16.79 7.44 -3.31
C LYS A 48 15.89 8.10 -2.25
N GLY A 49 15.32 7.35 -1.30
CA GLY A 49 14.49 7.94 -0.24
C GLY A 49 14.45 7.10 1.05
N ASP A 50 14.45 7.79 2.20
CA ASP A 50 14.48 7.16 3.55
C ASP A 50 13.16 6.50 3.98
N LYS A 51 12.08 6.63 3.20
CA LYS A 51 10.77 6.09 3.56
C LYS A 51 10.47 4.82 2.77
N ALA A 52 10.74 3.68 3.38
CA ALA A 52 10.12 2.43 2.98
C ALA A 52 8.63 2.48 3.35
N THR A 53 7.75 2.34 2.37
CA THR A 53 6.33 2.12 2.66
C THR A 53 6.15 0.64 2.96
N SER A 54 5.57 0.33 4.12
CA SER A 54 5.31 -1.05 4.50
C SER A 54 3.85 -1.23 4.89
N VAL A 55 3.24 -2.30 4.39
CA VAL A 55 1.87 -2.69 4.73
C VAL A 55 1.88 -4.13 5.22
N VAL A 56 1.03 -4.41 6.19
CA VAL A 56 0.79 -5.74 6.73
C VAL A 56 -0.62 -6.15 6.34
N LEU A 57 -0.71 -7.31 5.70
CA LEU A 57 -1.95 -7.96 5.29
C LEU A 57 -2.05 -9.31 5.97
N THR A 58 -3.25 -9.68 6.37
CA THR A 58 -3.52 -11.01 6.91
C THR A 58 -4.52 -11.70 5.99
N ALA A 59 -4.15 -12.88 5.50
CA ALA A 59 -4.95 -13.65 4.57
C ALA A 59 -5.03 -15.11 5.02
N ALA A 60 -6.20 -15.72 4.86
CA ALA A 60 -6.35 -17.16 5.04
C ALA A 60 -5.79 -17.90 3.81
N ASP A 61 -5.29 -19.12 4.04
CA ASP A 61 -4.87 -20.04 2.98
C ASP A 61 -5.98 -20.24 1.94
N GLY A 62 -5.68 -19.98 0.67
CA GLY A 62 -6.62 -20.07 -0.45
C GLY A 62 -7.62 -18.91 -0.57
N VAL A 63 -7.50 -17.85 0.26
CA VAL A 63 -8.40 -16.68 0.22
C VAL A 63 -7.64 -15.47 -0.28
N SER A 64 -8.18 -14.81 -1.31
CA SER A 64 -7.58 -13.58 -1.83
C SER A 64 -7.91 -12.39 -0.94
N THR A 65 -6.93 -11.53 -0.71
CA THR A 65 -7.08 -10.24 -0.03
C THR A 65 -6.32 -9.17 -0.78
N ASN A 66 -6.72 -7.91 -0.62
CA ASN A 66 -6.04 -6.79 -1.24
C ASN A 66 -5.96 -5.59 -0.29
N VAL A 67 -5.02 -4.70 -0.57
CA VAL A 67 -4.95 -3.37 0.02
C VAL A 67 -4.89 -2.33 -1.08
N ASP A 68 -5.73 -1.32 -0.98
CA ASP A 68 -5.71 -0.12 -1.81
C ASP A 68 -5.28 1.04 -0.92
N GLU A 69 -4.08 1.58 -1.16
CA GLU A 69 -3.58 2.78 -0.51
C GLU A 69 -3.30 3.86 -1.56
N HIS A 70 -4.26 4.77 -1.72
CA HIS A 70 -4.16 5.87 -2.66
C HIS A 70 -4.44 7.23 -2.03
N THR A 71 -3.69 8.23 -2.51
CA THR A 71 -3.91 9.65 -2.24
C THR A 71 -4.25 10.37 -3.53
N SER A 72 -5.03 11.44 -3.45
CA SER A 72 -5.39 12.27 -4.60
C SER A 72 -4.91 13.70 -4.37
N ILE A 73 -4.30 14.30 -5.38
CA ILE A 73 -3.99 15.73 -5.42
C ILE A 73 -4.67 16.37 -6.62
N SER A 74 -5.24 17.56 -6.44
CA SER A 74 -5.79 18.34 -7.55
C SER A 74 -4.72 19.28 -8.11
N TYR A 75 -4.65 19.42 -9.43
CA TYR A 75 -3.69 20.30 -10.11
C TYR A 75 -4.35 21.05 -11.27
N VAL A 76 -3.80 22.20 -11.63
CA VAL A 76 -4.29 23.00 -12.76
C VAL A 76 -3.91 22.33 -14.07
N SER A 77 -4.87 21.70 -14.75
CA SER A 77 -4.61 20.93 -15.96
C SER A 77 -4.73 21.75 -17.24
N ALA A 78 -5.59 22.77 -17.24
CA ALA A 78 -5.78 23.64 -18.39
C ALA A 78 -6.27 25.03 -17.98
N ILE A 79 -5.90 26.02 -18.79
CA ILE A 79 -6.46 27.36 -18.75
C ILE A 79 -6.91 27.70 -20.17
N ALA A 80 -8.17 28.08 -20.31
CA ALA A 80 -8.77 28.42 -21.59
C ALA A 80 -9.81 29.55 -21.41
N PRO A 81 -10.14 30.31 -22.47
CA PRO A 81 -11.23 31.28 -22.42
C PRO A 81 -12.53 30.61 -21.94
N CYS A 82 -13.27 31.28 -21.05
CA CYS A 82 -14.53 30.76 -20.57
C CYS A 82 -15.55 30.67 -21.71
N LYS A 83 -16.28 29.54 -21.80
CA LYS A 83 -17.30 29.32 -22.84
C LYS A 83 -18.37 30.41 -22.89
N ASP A 84 -18.80 30.88 -21.72
CA ASP A 84 -19.87 31.87 -21.58
C ASP A 84 -19.34 33.32 -21.57
N ASN A 85 -18.03 33.51 -21.48
CA ASN A 85 -17.40 34.81 -21.56
C ASN A 85 -15.92 34.70 -22.02
N PRO A 86 -15.65 34.75 -23.34
CA PRO A 86 -14.31 34.57 -23.88
C PRO A 86 -13.29 35.65 -23.46
N THR A 87 -13.73 36.75 -22.84
CA THR A 87 -12.83 37.78 -22.30
C THR A 87 -12.23 37.41 -20.95
N LYS A 88 -12.71 36.33 -20.32
CA LYS A 88 -12.17 35.79 -19.06
C LYS A 88 -11.53 34.43 -19.29
N ASN A 89 -10.50 34.13 -18.50
CA ASN A 89 -9.88 32.81 -18.48
C ASN A 89 -10.55 31.94 -17.40
N CYS A 90 -10.88 30.71 -17.78
CA CYS A 90 -11.38 29.66 -16.91
C CYS A 90 -10.28 28.64 -16.64
N VAL A 91 -10.17 28.22 -15.38
CA VAL A 91 -9.18 27.25 -14.92
C VAL A 91 -9.87 25.90 -14.78
N SER A 92 -9.28 24.87 -15.40
CA SER A 92 -9.70 23.48 -15.23
C SER A 92 -8.72 22.78 -14.30
N TYR A 93 -9.27 22.03 -13.36
CA TYR A 93 -8.52 21.20 -12.43
C TYR A 93 -8.68 19.74 -12.83
N ALA A 94 -7.61 18.96 -12.66
CA ALA A 94 -7.65 17.51 -12.76
C ALA A 94 -7.10 16.90 -11.47
N ASP A 95 -7.55 15.70 -11.17
CA ASP A 95 -7.07 14.96 -10.00
C ASP A 95 -6.05 13.91 -10.41
N LEU A 96 -4.93 13.89 -9.69
CA LEU A 96 -3.89 12.88 -9.82
C LEU A 96 -3.96 11.92 -8.63
N LYS A 97 -4.34 10.67 -8.93
CA LYS A 97 -4.30 9.56 -7.97
C LYS A 97 -2.90 8.93 -7.94
N THR A 98 -2.27 8.95 -6.77
CA THR A 98 -0.97 8.30 -6.50
C THR A 98 -1.10 7.28 -5.36
N GLY A 99 -0.14 6.38 -5.21
CA GLY A 99 -0.17 5.30 -4.22
C GLY A 99 -0.02 3.94 -4.87
N PHE A 100 -0.59 2.89 -4.26
CA PHE A 100 -0.51 1.52 -4.76
C PHE A 100 -1.74 0.68 -4.41
N ASP A 101 -1.96 -0.35 -5.21
CA ASP A 101 -2.84 -1.49 -4.94
C ASP A 101 -1.96 -2.75 -4.88
N PHE A 102 -2.23 -3.61 -3.90
CA PHE A 102 -1.54 -4.88 -3.74
C PHE A 102 -2.52 -5.98 -3.37
N GLY A 103 -2.71 -6.91 -4.30
CA GLY A 103 -3.53 -8.11 -4.15
C GLY A 103 -2.66 -9.36 -3.94
N VAL A 104 -3.11 -10.22 -3.04
CA VAL A 104 -2.47 -11.48 -2.69
C VAL A 104 -3.48 -12.63 -2.69
N LEU A 105 -3.02 -13.81 -3.07
CA LEU A 105 -3.69 -15.08 -2.81
C LEU A 105 -2.62 -16.09 -2.33
N PRO A 106 -2.57 -16.38 -1.02
CA PRO A 106 -1.61 -17.33 -0.49
C PRO A 106 -2.09 -18.78 -0.63
N ARG A 107 -1.14 -19.69 -0.85
CA ARG A 107 -1.31 -21.13 -0.67
C ARG A 107 -0.19 -21.70 0.19
N VAL A 108 -0.51 -22.27 1.35
CA VAL A 108 0.50 -22.83 2.25
C VAL A 108 0.79 -24.28 1.88
N LEU A 109 2.03 -24.54 1.46
CA LEU A 109 2.50 -25.84 1.05
C LEU A 109 2.73 -26.79 2.25
N PRO A 110 2.79 -28.12 2.03
CA PRO A 110 3.03 -29.09 3.10
C PRO A 110 4.36 -28.89 3.84
N ASN A 111 5.37 -28.31 3.17
CA ASN A 111 6.69 -28.02 3.74
C ASN A 111 6.75 -26.69 4.51
N GLY A 112 5.64 -25.96 4.63
CA GLY A 112 5.57 -24.67 5.31
C GLY A 112 5.95 -23.45 4.45
N ASP A 113 6.42 -23.66 3.21
CA ASP A 113 6.57 -22.56 2.25
C ASP A 113 5.18 -22.05 1.82
N VAL A 114 5.13 -20.80 1.35
CA VAL A 114 3.91 -20.18 0.86
C VAL A 114 4.07 -19.84 -0.62
N LEU A 115 3.19 -20.37 -1.46
CA LEU A 115 3.03 -19.88 -2.82
C LEU A 115 2.11 -18.64 -2.76
N LEU A 116 2.57 -17.52 -3.29
CA LEU A 116 1.80 -16.28 -3.36
C LEU A 116 1.53 -15.95 -4.82
N ASP A 117 0.26 -15.89 -5.19
CA ASP A 117 -0.15 -15.18 -6.41
C ASP A 117 -0.31 -13.70 -6.04
N LEU A 118 0.45 -12.85 -6.73
CA LEU A 118 0.61 -11.43 -6.43
C LEU A 118 0.12 -10.59 -7.61
N VAL A 119 -0.59 -9.52 -7.30
CA VAL A 119 -0.88 -8.41 -8.20
C VAL A 119 -0.44 -7.13 -7.49
N TYR A 120 0.34 -6.32 -8.17
CA TYR A 120 0.79 -5.03 -7.64
C TYR A 120 0.69 -4.00 -8.73
N ASP A 121 0.13 -2.84 -8.40
CA ASP A 121 0.09 -1.67 -9.26
C ASP A 121 0.38 -0.42 -8.42
N SER A 122 1.25 0.46 -8.90
CA SER A 122 1.56 1.70 -8.20
C SER A 122 1.80 2.86 -9.14
N ALA A 123 1.53 4.05 -8.62
CA ALA A 123 1.76 5.33 -9.27
C ALA A 123 2.40 6.29 -8.26
N ARG A 124 3.57 6.81 -8.61
CA ARG A 124 4.32 7.79 -7.79
C ARG A 124 4.46 9.09 -8.57
N LEU A 125 4.09 10.20 -7.95
CA LEU A 125 4.44 11.53 -8.44
C LEU A 125 5.94 11.78 -8.18
N ASN A 126 6.71 11.93 -9.25
CA ASN A 126 8.14 12.24 -9.19
C ASN A 126 8.36 13.75 -9.03
N SER A 127 7.63 14.54 -9.80
CA SER A 127 7.68 16.00 -9.75
C SER A 127 6.41 16.62 -10.33
N MET A 128 6.10 17.84 -9.92
CA MET A 128 5.08 18.67 -10.57
C MET A 128 5.80 19.83 -11.26
N ARG A 129 5.68 19.94 -12.58
CA ARG A 129 6.30 21.03 -13.34
C ARG A 129 5.28 22.09 -13.71
N ASP A 130 5.61 23.34 -13.42
CA ASP A 130 4.82 24.48 -13.88
C ASP A 130 5.18 24.81 -15.34
N PHE A 131 4.15 24.91 -16.19
CA PHE A 131 4.26 25.45 -17.54
C PHE A 131 3.55 26.80 -17.59
N LYS A 132 4.32 27.86 -17.80
CA LYS A 132 3.84 29.25 -17.79
C LYS A 132 3.56 29.73 -19.22
N ALA A 133 2.40 30.32 -19.42
CA ALA A 133 2.01 31.02 -20.64
C ALA A 133 1.36 32.36 -20.27
N ASP A 134 1.16 33.24 -21.25
CA ASP A 134 0.54 34.56 -21.03
C ASP A 134 -0.86 34.47 -20.42
N ILE A 135 -1.57 33.38 -20.70
CA ILE A 135 -2.92 33.12 -20.20
C ILE A 135 -2.96 32.56 -18.76
N GLY A 136 -1.79 32.15 -18.22
CA GLY A 136 -1.64 31.63 -16.86
C GLY A 136 -0.67 30.44 -16.77
N THR A 137 -0.62 29.80 -15.61
CA THR A 137 0.25 28.65 -15.33
C THR A 137 -0.56 27.36 -15.25
N ILE A 138 -0.20 26.37 -16.07
CA ILE A 138 -0.69 24.99 -15.92
C ILE A 138 0.37 24.13 -15.22
N GLN A 139 -0.05 23.03 -14.64
CA GLN A 139 0.78 22.08 -13.92
C GLN A 139 0.81 20.75 -14.67
N LEU A 140 2.02 20.24 -14.90
CA LEU A 140 2.29 19.00 -15.60
C LEU A 140 2.90 17.99 -14.62
N PRO A 141 2.13 16.98 -14.17
CA PRO A 141 2.67 15.96 -13.28
C PRO A 141 3.57 14.99 -14.04
N ASP A 142 4.70 14.67 -13.43
CA ASP A 142 5.61 13.61 -13.85
C ASP A 142 5.38 12.39 -12.95
N VAL A 143 4.86 11.30 -13.51
CA VAL A 143 4.39 10.15 -12.75
C VAL A 143 5.09 8.89 -13.21
N SER A 144 5.79 8.22 -12.30
CA SER A 144 6.27 6.86 -12.50
C SER A 144 5.19 5.86 -12.17
N LYS A 145 5.06 4.82 -12.98
CA LYS A 145 4.15 3.70 -12.74
C LYS A 145 4.94 2.41 -12.69
N ASN A 146 4.57 1.53 -11.78
CA ASN A 146 5.16 0.20 -11.64
C ASN A 146 4.03 -0.79 -11.41
N GLY A 147 4.00 -1.88 -12.16
CA GLY A 147 2.96 -2.89 -12.01
C GLY A 147 3.42 -4.26 -12.46
N PHE A 148 3.01 -5.29 -11.75
CA PHE A 148 3.33 -6.67 -12.09
C PHE A 148 2.26 -7.65 -11.59
N LYS A 149 2.22 -8.81 -12.25
CA LYS A 149 1.50 -9.99 -11.78
C LYS A 149 2.47 -11.16 -11.77
N SER A 150 2.58 -11.85 -10.64
CA SER A 150 3.58 -12.90 -10.47
C SER A 150 3.12 -13.96 -9.48
N ALA A 151 3.57 -15.19 -9.67
CA ALA A 151 3.43 -16.27 -8.70
C ALA A 151 4.80 -16.60 -8.13
N VAL A 152 4.98 -16.45 -6.82
CA VAL A 152 6.27 -16.60 -6.15
C VAL A 152 6.17 -17.58 -4.99
N LYS A 153 7.17 -18.45 -4.85
CA LYS A 153 7.30 -19.30 -3.67
C LYS A 153 8.19 -18.60 -2.64
N VAL A 154 7.63 -18.33 -1.47
CA VAL A 154 8.28 -17.59 -0.38
C VAL A 154 8.46 -18.51 0.81
N LYS A 155 9.66 -18.50 1.39
CA LYS A 155 9.93 -19.20 2.64
C LYS A 155 9.48 -18.33 3.81
N ALA A 156 8.77 -18.92 4.79
CA ALA A 156 8.35 -18.20 5.98
C ALA A 156 9.53 -17.57 6.73
N GLY A 157 9.37 -16.32 7.15
CA GLY A 157 10.37 -15.52 7.87
C GLY A 157 11.50 -14.96 7.00
N VAL A 158 11.51 -15.22 5.68
CA VAL A 158 12.57 -14.76 4.78
C VAL A 158 12.08 -13.63 3.90
N GLU A 159 12.79 -12.50 3.89
CA GLU A 159 12.55 -11.42 2.93
C GLU A 159 12.81 -11.91 1.51
N THR A 160 11.85 -11.75 0.62
CA THR A 160 11.95 -12.14 -0.79
C THR A 160 11.65 -10.93 -1.67
N VAL A 161 12.60 -10.55 -2.53
CA VAL A 161 12.38 -9.54 -3.58
C VAL A 161 11.53 -10.18 -4.68
N VAL A 162 10.36 -9.59 -4.95
CA VAL A 162 9.40 -10.12 -5.93
C VAL A 162 9.34 -9.28 -7.20
N ASN A 163 9.79 -8.04 -7.13
CA ASN A 163 9.97 -7.17 -8.28
C ASN A 163 11.04 -6.11 -7.98
N SER A 164 11.77 -5.71 -9.01
CA SER A 164 12.72 -4.60 -8.98
C SER A 164 12.51 -3.75 -10.22
N ALA A 165 12.17 -2.47 -10.03
CA ALA A 165 12.04 -1.50 -11.10
C ALA A 165 13.10 -0.40 -10.93
N SER A 166 13.70 0.05 -12.03
CA SER A 166 14.65 1.17 -12.02
C SER A 166 14.28 2.15 -13.11
N ASP A 167 14.18 3.43 -12.76
CA ASP A 167 13.96 4.51 -13.70
C ASP A 167 14.82 5.73 -13.35
N ALA A 168 14.60 6.86 -14.04
CA ALA A 168 15.31 8.11 -13.79
C ALA A 168 15.14 8.62 -12.33
N SER A 169 14.05 8.23 -11.67
CA SER A 169 13.73 8.57 -10.29
C SER A 169 14.35 7.61 -9.24
N GLY A 170 15.03 6.55 -9.66
CA GLY A 170 15.79 5.62 -8.81
C GLY A 170 15.37 4.16 -8.96
N LYS A 171 15.96 3.29 -8.15
CA LYS A 171 15.56 1.88 -7.99
C LYS A 171 14.49 1.74 -6.91
N GLN A 172 13.49 0.93 -7.21
CA GLN A 172 12.44 0.51 -6.30
C GLN A 172 12.37 -1.02 -6.26
N ASP A 173 12.56 -1.59 -5.08
CA ASP A 173 12.39 -3.01 -4.80
C ASP A 173 11.07 -3.23 -4.07
N VAL A 174 10.28 -4.18 -4.56
CA VAL A 174 9.10 -4.71 -3.89
C VAL A 174 9.51 -5.99 -3.19
N VAL A 175 9.43 -5.97 -1.86
CA VAL A 175 9.85 -7.07 -0.99
C VAL A 175 8.65 -7.60 -0.25
N VAL A 176 8.54 -8.92 -0.15
CA VAL A 176 7.53 -9.58 0.68
C VAL A 176 8.21 -10.42 1.75
N THR A 177 7.62 -10.43 2.94
CA THR A 177 7.94 -11.38 4.01
C THR A 177 6.65 -12.02 4.47
N VAL A 178 6.66 -13.34 4.65
CA VAL A 178 5.48 -14.08 5.14
C VAL A 178 5.75 -14.69 6.50
N LYS A 179 4.72 -14.70 7.35
CA LYS A 179 4.69 -15.42 8.62
C LYS A 179 3.43 -16.25 8.67
N LEU A 180 3.55 -17.51 9.11
CA LEU A 180 2.39 -18.31 9.47
C LEU A 180 1.96 -17.89 10.87
N VAL A 181 0.68 -17.59 11.04
CA VAL A 181 0.12 -17.12 12.31
C VAL A 181 -1.06 -17.97 12.74
N ASP A 182 -1.21 -18.11 14.06
CA ASP A 182 -2.33 -18.79 14.67
C ASP A 182 -3.62 -17.98 14.45
N PRO A 183 -4.69 -18.60 13.92
CA PRO A 183 -5.91 -17.88 13.57
C PRO A 183 -6.66 -17.28 14.76
N LYS A 184 -6.39 -17.73 15.99
CA LYS A 184 -7.09 -17.27 17.21
C LYS A 184 -6.32 -16.19 17.94
N THR A 185 -4.99 -16.23 17.88
CA THR A 185 -4.10 -15.37 18.67
C THR A 185 -3.28 -14.40 17.82
N GLY A 186 -3.17 -14.63 16.51
CA GLY A 186 -2.29 -13.88 15.62
C GLY A 186 -0.79 -14.09 15.91
N ALA A 187 -0.44 -15.00 16.83
CA ALA A 187 0.93 -15.30 17.17
C ALA A 187 1.60 -16.14 16.07
N ALA A 188 2.91 -15.97 15.87
CA ALA A 188 3.66 -16.79 14.92
C ALA A 188 3.65 -18.27 15.34
N ILE A 189 3.52 -19.17 14.35
CA ILE A 189 3.58 -20.63 14.49
C ILE A 189 4.97 -21.15 14.13
#